data_AF-A0A937ZXE2-F1
#
_entry.id   AF-A0A937ZXE2-F1
#
_cell.length_a   1.000
_cell.length_b   1.000
_cell.length_c   1.000
_cell.angle_alpha   90.00
_cell.angle_beta   90.00
_cell.angle_gamma   90.00
#
_symmetry.space_group_name_H-M   'P 1'
#
loop_
_entity.id
_entity.type
_entity.pdbx_description
1 polymer ?
#
loop_
_entity_poly.entity_id
_entity_poly.type
_entity_poly.pdbx_seq_one_letter_code
_entity_poly.pdbx_strand_id
1 'polypeptide(L)'
;MALAHHIAACNRHDPAAYWRLWIGDEPLGRVRPAFARRLADFAGTFEVADAGIRLNPRLATTAARTAALGEVVSRLADAGDVSGLRGEMYPVARAWGAPPLAILDRGVVPSFGTVAWGVHVNGYV
;
A
#
# COMPACT_ATOMS: atom_id res chain seq x y z
N MET A 1 -13.97 -21.29 -22.79
CA MET A 1 -13.29 -20.17 -22.11
C MET A 1 -11.92 -20.00 -22.75
N ALA A 2 -11.56 -18.80 -23.20
CA ALA A 2 -10.28 -18.53 -23.88
C ALA A 2 -9.24 -17.98 -22.89
N LEU A 3 -7.94 -18.20 -23.13
CA LEU A 3 -6.84 -17.69 -22.29
C LEU A 3 -6.94 -16.17 -22.01
N ALA A 4 -7.42 -15.40 -22.99
CA ALA A 4 -7.64 -13.96 -22.87
C ALA A 4 -8.61 -13.56 -21.73
N HIS A 5 -9.55 -14.43 -21.36
CA HIS A 5 -10.48 -14.17 -20.24
C HIS A 5 -9.72 -14.03 -18.92
N HIS A 6 -8.72 -14.88 -18.66
CA HIS A 6 -7.95 -14.84 -17.42
C HIS A 6 -7.08 -13.57 -17.35
N ILE A 7 -6.46 -13.17 -18.46
CA ILE A 7 -5.69 -11.92 -18.55
C ILE A 7 -6.59 -10.72 -18.25
N ALA A 8 -7.78 -10.67 -18.87
CA ALA A 8 -8.73 -9.58 -18.64
C ALA A 8 -9.24 -9.55 -17.18
N ALA A 9 -9.45 -10.70 -16.56
CA ALA A 9 -9.84 -10.79 -15.15
C ALA A 9 -8.75 -10.22 -14.22
N CYS A 10 -7.48 -10.55 -14.45
CA CYS A 10 -6.36 -10.05 -13.64
C CYS A 10 -6.09 -8.55 -13.82
N ASN A 11 -6.55 -7.93 -14.91
CA ASN A 11 -6.32 -6.51 -15.20
C ASN A 11 -7.55 -5.62 -14.99
N ARG A 12 -8.69 -6.18 -14.57
CA ARG A 12 -9.93 -5.42 -14.37
C ARG A 12 -9.85 -4.56 -13.11
N HIS A 13 -9.66 -3.26 -13.29
CA HIS A 13 -9.70 -2.27 -12.22
C HIS A 13 -10.16 -0.90 -12.76
N ASP A 14 -10.69 -0.05 -11.88
CA ASP A 14 -11.03 1.34 -12.19
C ASP A 14 -10.11 2.28 -11.39
N PRO A 15 -9.08 2.89 -12.02
CA PRO A 15 -8.17 3.81 -11.34
C PRO A 15 -8.84 5.06 -10.76
N ALA A 16 -9.98 5.51 -11.32
CA ALA A 16 -10.67 6.72 -10.86
C ALA A 16 -11.39 6.50 -9.52
N ALA A 17 -11.66 5.24 -9.16
CA ALA A 17 -12.30 4.87 -7.90
C ALA A 17 -11.33 4.85 -6.69
N TYR A 18 -10.11 5.37 -6.83
CA TYR A 18 -9.07 5.39 -5.79
C TYR A 18 -8.37 6.74 -5.70
N TRP A 19 -8.00 7.12 -4.48
CA TRP A 19 -7.11 8.23 -4.20
C TRP A 19 -5.66 7.78 -4.30
N ARG A 20 -4.77 8.67 -4.76
CA ARG A 20 -3.33 8.39 -4.75
C ARG A 20 -2.82 8.43 -3.32
N LEU A 21 -1.97 7.47 -2.97
CA LEU A 21 -1.16 7.47 -1.75
C LEU A 21 0.28 7.86 -2.13
N TRP A 22 0.73 8.97 -1.57
CA TRP A 22 2.07 9.51 -1.79
C TRP A 22 3.00 9.18 -0.63
N ILE A 23 4.21 8.73 -0.94
CA ILE A 23 5.29 8.47 0.02
C ILE A 23 6.50 9.27 -0.43
N GLY A 24 6.82 10.36 0.28
CA GLY A 24 7.69 11.39 -0.28
C GLY A 24 7.03 12.04 -1.50
N ASP A 25 7.77 12.14 -2.60
CA ASP A 25 7.29 12.71 -3.87
C ASP A 25 6.75 11.64 -4.84
N GLU A 26 6.70 10.38 -4.42
CA GLU A 26 6.34 9.24 -5.27
C GLU A 26 4.92 8.72 -4.96
N PRO A 27 4.03 8.56 -5.97
CA PRO A 27 2.68 8.05 -5.79
C PRO A 27 2.68 6.52 -5.75
N LEU A 28 3.18 5.95 -4.65
CA LEU A 28 3.45 4.50 -4.53
C LEU A 28 2.26 3.64 -4.14
N GLY A 29 1.06 4.21 -3.96
CA GLY A 29 -0.14 3.43 -3.66
C GLY A 29 -1.43 4.05 -4.15
N ARG A 30 -2.52 3.29 -3.99
CA ARG A 30 -3.88 3.70 -4.33
C ARG A 30 -4.85 3.16 -3.28
N VAL A 31 -5.54 4.07 -2.61
CA VAL A 31 -6.45 3.73 -1.51
C VAL A 31 -7.89 4.09 -1.86
N ARG A 32 -8.85 3.30 -1.36
CA ARG A 32 -10.27 3.67 -1.48
C ARG A 32 -10.51 5.01 -0.76
N PRO A 33 -11.36 5.91 -1.29
CA PRO A 33 -11.62 7.20 -0.65
C PRO A 33 -12.07 7.10 0.82
N ALA A 34 -12.89 6.10 1.16
CA ALA A 34 -13.30 5.84 2.54
C ALA A 34 -12.12 5.46 3.44
N PHE A 35 -11.23 4.58 2.95
CA PHE A 35 -10.01 4.19 3.68
C PHE A 35 -9.03 5.37 3.80
N ALA A 36 -8.87 6.19 2.77
CA ALA A 36 -8.08 7.42 2.84
C ALA A 36 -8.61 8.38 3.92
N ARG A 37 -9.93 8.59 4.02
CA ARG A 37 -10.53 9.42 5.07
C ARG A 37 -10.24 8.84 6.45
N ARG A 38 -10.31 7.52 6.62
CA ARG A 38 -9.94 6.84 7.86
C ARG A 38 -8.46 7.03 8.20
N LEU A 39 -7.57 6.96 7.21
CA LEU A 39 -6.15 7.24 7.39
C LEU A 39 -5.88 8.71 7.79
N ALA A 40 -6.72 9.65 7.36
CA ALA A 40 -6.59 11.08 7.70
C ALA A 40 -6.79 11.36 9.21
N ASP A 41 -7.45 10.46 9.96
CA ASP A 41 -7.56 10.56 11.42
C ASP A 41 -6.18 10.47 12.11
N PHE A 42 -5.19 9.89 11.44
CA PHE A 42 -3.81 9.77 11.93
C PHE A 42 -2.96 10.94 11.45
N ALA A 43 -3.30 12.16 11.86
CA ALA A 43 -2.68 13.42 11.41
C ALA A 43 -1.14 13.52 11.63
N GLY A 44 -0.59 12.70 12.54
CA GLY A 44 0.86 12.55 12.71
C GLY A 44 1.55 11.81 11.56
N THR A 45 0.83 10.91 10.89
CA THR A 45 1.35 10.02 9.85
C THR A 45 0.87 10.40 8.46
N PHE A 46 -0.34 10.92 8.33
CA PHE A 46 -0.94 11.26 7.04
C PHE A 46 -1.44 12.70 6.99
N GLU A 47 -1.47 13.23 5.77
CA GLU A 47 -2.12 14.49 5.41
C GLU A 47 -2.91 14.32 4.11
N VAL A 48 -4.04 15.01 3.99
CA VAL A 48 -4.86 15.03 2.77
C VAL A 48 -4.30 16.07 1.81
N ALA A 49 -4.16 15.73 0.53
CA ALA A 49 -3.62 16.62 -0.50
C ALA A 49 -4.34 16.43 -1.84
N ASP A 50 -5.00 17.47 -2.37
CA ASP A 50 -5.54 17.57 -3.75
C ASP A 50 -6.13 16.26 -4.33
N ALA A 51 -7.07 15.63 -3.61
CA ALA A 51 -7.72 14.34 -3.93
C ALA A 51 -6.86 13.08 -3.77
N GLY A 52 -5.82 13.17 -2.94
CA GLY A 52 -4.95 12.10 -2.49
C GLY A 52 -4.69 12.17 -1.00
N ILE A 53 -3.87 11.24 -0.53
CA ILE A 53 -3.34 11.20 0.81
C ILE A 53 -1.83 11.03 0.75
N ARG A 54 -1.09 11.68 1.64
CA ARG A 54 0.37 11.66 1.66
C ARG A 54 0.86 11.28 3.05
N LEU A 55 1.97 10.55 3.12
CA LEU A 55 2.71 10.38 4.37
C LEU A 55 3.30 11.72 4.79
N ASN A 56 3.12 12.08 6.05
CA ASN A 56 3.56 13.35 6.61
C ASN A 56 5.05 13.59 6.28
N PRO A 57 5.41 14.72 5.64
CA PRO A 57 6.80 15.01 5.25
C PRO A 57 7.81 15.01 6.39
N ARG A 58 7.34 15.21 7.63
CA ARG A 58 8.17 15.13 8.84
C ARG A 58 8.77 13.74 9.06
N LEU A 59 8.15 12.69 8.49
CA LEU A 59 8.69 11.33 8.45
C LEU A 59 9.76 11.24 7.36
N ALA A 60 10.94 11.81 7.63
CA ALA A 60 11.99 12.02 6.63
C ALA A 60 12.73 10.74 6.20
N THR A 61 12.73 9.69 7.04
CA THR A 61 13.49 8.46 6.79
C THR A 61 12.60 7.26 6.54
N THR A 62 13.10 6.27 5.80
CA THR A 62 12.41 4.98 5.60
C THR A 62 12.03 4.32 6.93
N ALA A 63 12.91 4.39 7.94
CA ALA A 63 12.64 3.86 9.27
C ALA A 63 11.50 4.60 9.98
N ALA A 64 11.49 5.94 9.94
CA ALA A 64 10.42 6.75 10.54
C ALA A 64 9.06 6.48 9.88
N ARG A 65 9.03 6.41 8.54
CA ARG A 65 7.82 6.06 7.78
C ARG A 65 7.32 4.66 8.11
N THR A 66 8.23 3.69 8.19
CA THR A 66 7.91 2.29 8.53
C THR A 66 7.32 2.18 9.93
N ALA A 67 7.93 2.83 10.92
CA ALA A 67 7.43 2.81 12.30
C ALA A 67 6.04 3.45 12.41
N ALA A 68 5.85 4.62 11.79
CA ALA A 68 4.57 5.33 11.80
C ALA A 68 3.46 4.53 11.08
N LEU A 69 3.77 3.90 9.95
CA LEU A 69 2.84 3.00 9.27
C LEU A 69 2.51 1.78 10.13
N GLY A 70 3.49 1.19 10.79
CA GLY A 70 3.29 0.05 11.70
C GLY A 70 2.32 0.37 12.83
N GLU A 71 2.46 1.54 13.47
CA GLU A 71 1.54 1.99 14.50
C GLU A 71 0.11 2.19 13.95
N VAL A 72 -0.02 2.84 12.79
CA VAL A 72 -1.32 3.04 12.14
C VAL A 72 -1.98 1.71 11.80
N VAL A 73 -1.23 0.78 11.20
CA VAL A 73 -1.73 -0.55 10.84
C VAL A 73 -2.16 -1.34 12.07
N SER A 74 -1.40 -1.27 13.17
CA SER A 74 -1.81 -1.90 14.44
C SER A 74 -3.14 -1.35 14.91
N ARG A 75 -3.30 -0.03 14.96
CA ARG A 75 -4.54 0.61 15.42
C ARG A 75 -5.74 0.33 14.51
N LEU A 76 -5.52 0.28 13.20
CA LEU A 76 -6.55 -0.10 12.23
C LEU A 76 -6.95 -1.57 12.42
N ALA A 77 -6.00 -2.45 12.72
CA ALA A 77 -6.29 -3.87 12.98
C ALA A 77 -7.10 -4.04 14.28
N ASP A 78 -6.72 -3.34 15.34
CA ASP A 78 -7.45 -3.33 16.62
C ASP A 78 -8.88 -2.82 16.46
N ALA A 79 -9.09 -1.84 15.57
CA ALA A 79 -10.40 -1.29 15.23
C ALA A 79 -11.21 -2.15 14.24
N GLY A 80 -10.60 -3.19 13.65
CA GLY A 80 -11.23 -4.04 12.62
C GLY A 80 -11.29 -3.44 11.21
N ASP A 81 -10.65 -2.28 10.99
CA ASP A 81 -10.58 -1.60 9.68
C ASP A 81 -9.72 -2.37 8.66
N VAL A 82 -8.73 -3.11 9.17
CA VAL A 82 -7.90 -4.04 8.39
C VAL A 82 -7.78 -5.37 9.12
N SER A 83 -7.53 -6.44 8.39
CA SER A 83 -7.35 -7.78 8.98
C SER A 83 -6.31 -8.57 8.21
N GLY A 84 -5.92 -9.73 8.75
CA GLY A 84 -5.04 -10.66 8.06
C GLY A 84 -3.56 -10.25 8.04
N LEU A 85 -3.10 -9.52 9.06
CA LEU A 85 -1.67 -9.29 9.30
C LEU A 85 -0.91 -10.62 9.34
N ARG A 86 0.28 -10.65 8.74
CA ARG A 86 1.06 -11.88 8.56
C ARG A 86 2.40 -11.89 9.28
N GLY A 87 2.89 -10.73 9.72
CA GLY A 87 4.28 -10.56 10.16
C GLY A 87 5.29 -10.66 9.01
N GLU A 88 4.81 -10.76 7.77
CA GLU A 88 5.63 -10.81 6.57
C GLU A 88 5.73 -9.40 5.98
N MET A 89 6.92 -8.82 5.97
CA MET A 89 7.12 -7.41 5.65
C MET A 89 7.53 -7.21 4.19
N TYR A 90 6.77 -6.41 3.44
CA TYR A 90 7.04 -6.06 2.05
C TYR A 90 7.66 -4.66 1.92
N PRO A 91 8.69 -4.49 1.07
CA PRO A 91 9.22 -3.17 0.76
C PRO A 91 8.24 -2.40 -0.12
N VAL A 92 7.98 -1.14 0.23
CA VAL A 92 7.26 -0.19 -0.62
C VAL A 92 8.28 0.66 -1.37
N ALA A 93 8.42 0.42 -2.66
CA ALA A 93 9.43 1.02 -3.53
C ALA A 93 8.86 1.32 -4.92
N ARG A 94 9.52 2.23 -5.66
CA ARG A 94 9.09 2.60 -7.01
C ARG A 94 9.24 1.47 -8.03
N ALA A 95 10.19 0.58 -7.81
CA ALA A 95 10.57 -0.48 -8.73
C ALA A 95 11.25 -1.63 -7.97
N TRP A 96 11.27 -2.81 -8.58
CA TRP A 96 12.04 -3.94 -8.09
C TRP A 96 13.53 -3.58 -7.95
N GLY A 97 14.14 -3.94 -6.81
CA GLY A 97 15.54 -3.64 -6.51
C GLY A 97 15.85 -2.19 -6.15
N ALA A 98 14.89 -1.26 -6.25
CA ALA A 98 15.09 0.12 -5.80
C ALA A 98 15.08 0.19 -4.24
N PRO A 99 15.78 1.18 -3.64
CA PRO A 99 15.71 1.40 -2.21
C PRO A 99 14.26 1.63 -1.73
N PRO A 100 13.81 0.96 -0.65
CA PRO A 100 12.45 1.12 -0.13
C PRO A 100 12.26 2.50 0.51
N LEU A 101 11.09 3.10 0.29
CA LEU A 101 10.67 4.33 0.98
C LEU A 101 9.91 4.05 2.27
N ALA A 102 9.37 2.84 2.42
CA ALA A 102 8.77 2.32 3.63
C ALA A 102 8.73 0.78 3.59
N ILE A 103 8.35 0.15 4.70
CA ILE A 103 8.09 -1.28 4.80
C ILE A 103 6.69 -1.47 5.40
N LEU A 104 5.92 -2.42 4.89
CA LEU A 104 4.52 -2.64 5.24
C LEU A 104 4.21 -4.14 5.38
N ASP A 105 3.34 -4.51 6.31
CA ASP A 105 2.89 -5.91 6.42
C ASP A 105 2.13 -6.34 5.15
N ARG A 106 2.47 -7.52 4.63
CA ARG A 106 1.87 -8.12 3.42
C ARG A 106 0.34 -8.15 3.48
N GLY A 107 -0.23 -8.40 4.65
CA GLY A 107 -1.67 -8.48 4.86
C GLY A 107 -2.43 -7.20 4.48
N VAL A 108 -1.78 -6.04 4.59
CA VAL A 108 -2.40 -4.74 4.29
C VAL A 108 -1.92 -4.12 2.98
N VAL A 109 -0.97 -4.73 2.27
CA VAL A 109 -0.53 -4.29 0.93
C VAL A 109 -1.72 -4.02 -0.02
N PRO A 110 -2.76 -4.88 -0.09
CA PRO A 110 -3.94 -4.59 -0.91
C PRO A 110 -4.74 -3.37 -0.47
N SER A 111 -4.83 -3.11 0.85
CA SER A 111 -5.56 -1.96 1.41
C SER A 111 -4.87 -0.62 1.08
N PHE A 112 -3.54 -0.61 1.10
CA PHE A 112 -2.72 0.54 0.72
C PHE A 112 -2.52 0.66 -0.80
N GLY A 113 -2.84 -0.40 -1.55
CA GLY A 113 -2.71 -0.48 -3.01
C GLY A 113 -1.28 -0.27 -3.49
N THR A 114 -0.29 -0.65 -2.69
CA THR A 114 1.13 -0.61 -3.07
C THR A 114 1.47 -1.82 -3.93
N VAL A 115 2.51 -1.69 -4.77
CA VAL A 115 2.95 -2.80 -5.62
C VAL A 115 3.47 -3.96 -4.77
N ALA A 116 3.00 -5.17 -5.07
CA ALA A 116 3.49 -6.43 -4.52
C ALA A 116 4.37 -7.14 -5.56
N TRP A 117 5.35 -7.90 -5.09
CA TRP A 117 6.26 -8.66 -5.92
C TRP A 117 6.26 -10.13 -5.50
N GLY A 118 6.53 -11.02 -6.44
CA GLY A 118 6.55 -12.46 -6.19
C GLY A 118 7.44 -13.20 -7.18
N VAL A 119 7.91 -14.38 -6.77
CA VAL A 119 8.70 -15.28 -7.61
C VAL A 119 7.81 -16.46 -8.03
N HIS A 120 7.84 -16.78 -9.32
CA HIS A 120 7.11 -17.92 -9.90
C HIS A 120 8.11 -18.87 -10.56
N VAL A 121 7.97 -20.17 -10.30
CA VAL A 121 8.84 -21.22 -10.85
C VAL A 121 7.98 -22.28 -11.53
N ASN A 122 8.35 -22.65 -12.76
CA ASN A 122 7.74 -23.75 -13.50
C ASN A 122 8.68 -24.96 -13.50
N GLY A 123 8.34 -26.01 -12.76
CA GLY A 123 9.11 -27.27 -12.75
C GLY A 123 8.49 -28.30 -13.69
N TYR A 124 9.23 -28.74 -14.70
CA TYR A 124 8.85 -29.82 -15.62
C TYR A 124 9.99 -30.83 -15.76
N VAL A 125 9.68 -32.07 -16.16
CA VAL A 125 10.64 -33.15 -16.47
C VAL A 125 10.42 -33.68 -17.87
#